data_AF-A0A2M7WIY9-F1
#
_entry.id   AF-A0A2M7WIY9-F1
#
_cell.length_a   1.000
_cell.length_b   1.000
_cell.length_c   1.000
_cell.angle_alpha   90.00
_cell.angle_beta   90.00
_cell.angle_gamma   90.00
#
_symmetry.space_group_name_H-M   'P 1'
#
loop_
_entity.id
_entity.type
_entity.pdbx_description
1 polymer ?
#
loop_
_entity_poly.entity_id
_entity_poly.type
_entity_poly.pdbx_seq_one_letter_code
_entity_poly.pdbx_strand_id
1 'polypeptide(L)' 'MNEREELSFEEGLRRLEEVVDRLSSEEVSLKESFRLYEEGAKLIQFCSKLLTEFEGKVKQLSKNQGDGFTTEPFEK' A
#
# COMPACT_ATOMS: atom_id res chain seq x y z
N MET A 1 14.95 14.29 -17.03
CA MET A 1 14.16 13.22 -17.66
C MET A 1 12.80 13.25 -17.00
N ASN A 2 11.73 13.47 -17.76
CA ASN A 2 10.37 13.52 -17.24
C ASN A 2 9.91 12.10 -16.96
N GLU A 3 10.22 11.60 -15.78
CA GLU A 3 9.45 10.53 -15.16
C GLU A 3 8.15 11.18 -14.70
N ARG A 4 7.01 10.68 -15.19
CA ARG A 4 5.72 11.02 -14.58
C ARG A 4 5.89 10.67 -13.10
N GLU A 5 5.76 11.66 -12.22
CA GLU A 5 5.81 11.46 -10.77
C GLU A 5 4.68 10.50 -10.39
N GLU A 6 4.94 9.19 -10.49
CA GLU A 6 4.13 8.21 -9.79
C GLU A 6 4.34 8.49 -8.32
N LEU A 7 3.25 8.81 -7.61
CA LEU A 7 3.30 8.96 -6.16
C LEU A 7 4.02 7.75 -5.56
N SER A 8 4.90 7.99 -4.60
CA SER A 8 5.44 6.92 -3.74
C SER A 8 4.39 6.42 -2.74
N PHE A 9 4.66 5.29 -2.10
CA PHE A 9 3.80 4.80 -1.01
C PHE A 9 3.69 5.83 0.12
N GLU A 10 4.83 6.40 0.52
CA GLU A 10 4.94 7.38 1.60
C GLU A 10 4.18 8.67 1.27
N GLU A 11 4.23 9.13 0.02
CA GLU A 11 3.44 10.29 -0.41
C GLU A 11 1.95 9.98 -0.45
N GLY A 12 1.56 8.79 -0.94
CA GLY A 12 0.17 8.35 -0.97
C GLY A 12 -0.42 8.24 0.43
N LEU A 13 0.36 7.70 1.38
CA LEU A 13 -0.04 7.59 2.78
C LEU A 13 -0.15 8.96 3.45
N ARG A 14 0.84 9.84 3.27
CA ARG A 14 0.82 11.21 3.81
C ARG A 14 -0.38 11.99 3.28
N ARG A 15 -0.69 11.85 1.99
CA ARG A 15 -1.87 12.49 1.40
C ARG A 15 -3.17 11.92 1.97
N LEU A 16 -3.22 10.61 2.24
CA LEU A 16 -4.39 9.99 2.85
C LEU A 16 -4.61 10.52 4.28
N GLU A 17 -3.55 10.70 5.07
CA GLU A 17 -3.60 11.32 6.39
C GLU A 17 -4.19 12.74 6.31
N GLU A 18 -3.69 13.57 5.39
CA GLU A 18 -4.23 14.93 5.17
C GLU A 18 -5.71 14.92 4.79
N VAL A 19 -6.14 13.96 3.96
CA VAL A 19 -7.54 13.79 3.57
C VAL A 19 -8.41 13.45 4.77
N VAL A 20 -7.95 12.53 5.63
CA VAL A 20 -8.65 12.14 6.86
C VAL A 20 -8.75 13.32 7.82
N ASP A 21 -7.67 14.04 8.04
CA ASP A 21 -7.65 15.23 8.89
C ASP A 21 -8.64 16.28 8.38
N ARG A 22 -8.68 16.51 7.06
CA ARG A 22 -9.60 17.49 6.47
C ARG A 22 -11.06 17.04 6.51
N LEU A 23 -11.34 15.75 6.39
CA LEU A 23 -12.69 15.18 6.58
C LEU A 23 -13.17 15.27 8.02
N SER A 24 -12.25 15.31 8.99
CA SER A 24 -12.58 15.44 10.42
C SER A 24 -12.86 16.89 10.85
N SER A 25 -12.56 17.87 9.99
CA SER A 25 -12.76 19.29 10.27
C SER A 25 -14.24 19.67 10.25
N GLU A 26 -14.67 20.44 11.25
CA GLU A 26 -16.03 20.98 11.35
C GLU A 26 -16.41 21.95 10.20
N GLU A 27 -15.42 22.48 9.48
CA GLU A 27 -15.61 23.43 8.38
C GLU A 27 -15.78 22.76 7.01
N VAL A 28 -15.70 21.42 6.93
CA VAL A 28 -15.77 20.72 5.65
C VAL A 28 -17.20 20.73 5.09
N SER A 29 -17.38 21.35 3.93
CA SER A 29 -18.68 21.35 3.25
C SER A 29 -19.00 19.97 2.67
N LEU A 30 -20.29 19.60 2.60
CA LEU A 30 -20.74 18.30 2.04
C LEU A 30 -20.14 17.98 0.66
N LYS A 31 -20.05 18.98 -0.22
CA LYS A 31 -19.48 18.82 -1.57
C LYS A 31 -17.99 18.50 -1.50
N GLU A 32 -17.29 19.13 -0.57
CA GLU A 32 -15.87 18.88 -0.34
C GLU A 32 -15.64 17.52 0.32
N SER A 33 -16.49 17.13 1.27
CA SER A 33 -16.45 15.79 1.87
C SER A 33 -16.56 14.68 0.82
N PHE A 34 -17.42 14.86 -0.19
CA PHE A 34 -17.58 13.89 -1.26
C PHE A 34 -16.31 13.77 -2.12
N ARG A 35 -15.65 14.89 -2.43
CA ARG A 35 -14.38 14.90 -3.18
C ARG A 35 -13.25 14.26 -2.40
N LEU A 36 -13.13 14.63 -1.12
CA LEU A 36 -12.12 14.07 -0.22
C LEU A 36 -12.33 12.56 -0.02
N TYR A 37 -13.58 12.10 0.05
CA TYR A 37 -13.88 10.68 0.12
C TYR A 37 -13.43 9.93 -1.14
N GLU A 38 -13.76 10.44 -2.34
CA GLU A 38 -13.31 9.84 -3.60
C GLU A 38 -11.78 9.80 -3.71
N GLU A 39 -11.12 10.87 -3.28
CA GLU A 39 -9.66 10.96 -3.23
C GLU A 39 -9.08 9.92 -2.26
N GLY A 40 -9.60 9.86 -1.02
CA GLY A 40 -9.18 8.89 -0.01
C GLY A 40 -9.35 7.45 -0.47
N ALA A 41 -10.47 7.12 -1.12
CA ALA A 41 -10.72 5.78 -1.67
C ALA A 41 -9.66 5.39 -2.72
N LYS A 42 -9.27 6.33 -3.60
CA LYS A 42 -8.21 6.10 -4.59
C LYS A 42 -6.84 5.90 -3.94
N LEU A 43 -6.52 6.70 -2.92
CA LEU A 43 -5.27 6.58 -2.17
C LEU A 43 -5.16 5.25 -1.42
N ILE A 44 -6.26 4.79 -0.80
CA ILE A 44 -6.34 3.47 -0.16
C ILE A 44 -6.09 2.36 -1.17
N GLN A 45 -6.76 2.42 -2.33
CA GLN A 45 -6.59 1.42 -3.38
C GLN A 45 -5.15 1.40 -3.89
N PHE A 46 -4.55 2.58 -4.09
CA PHE A 46 -3.17 2.75 -4.51
C PHE A 46 -2.18 2.14 -3.50
N CYS A 47 -2.27 2.51 -2.22
CA CYS A 47 -1.38 2.01 -1.17
C CYS A 47 -1.51 0.49 -1.00
N SER A 48 -2.74 -0.02 -1.02
CA SER A 48 -3.02 -1.46 -0.90
C SER A 48 -2.41 -2.26 -2.06
N LYS A 49 -2.47 -1.72 -3.28
CA LYS A 49 -1.87 -2.36 -4.46
C LYS A 49 -0.35 -2.47 -4.31
N LEU A 50 0.32 -1.39 -3.92
CA LEU A 50 1.77 -1.40 -3.70
C LEU A 50 2.20 -2.40 -2.63
N LEU A 51 1.49 -2.45 -1.50
CA LEU A 51 1.76 -3.42 -0.44
C LEU A 51 1.57 -4.86 -0.93
N THR A 52 0.50 -5.12 -1.68
CA THR A 52 0.24 -6.45 -2.26
C THR A 52 1.36 -6.88 -3.21
N GLU A 53 1.83 -5.98 -4.08
CA GLU A 53 2.95 -6.25 -4.99
C GLU A 53 4.24 -6.53 -4.22
N PHE A 54 4.51 -5.76 -3.17
CA PHE A 54 5.69 -5.95 -2.33
C PHE A 54 5.64 -7.28 -1.58
N GLU A 55 4.50 -7.62 -0.96
CA GLU A 55 4.29 -8.92 -0.32
C GLU A 55 4.49 -10.09 -1.29
N GLY A 56 4.02 -9.95 -2.53
CA GLY A 56 4.23 -10.94 -3.59
C GLY A 56 5.71 -11.16 -3.88
N LYS A 57 6.48 -10.09 -4.00
CA LYS A 57 7.94 -10.16 -4.20
C LYS A 57 8.65 -10.80 -3.01
N VAL A 58 8.29 -10.43 -1.78
CA VAL A 58 8.83 -11.05 -0.56
C VAL A 58 8.54 -12.55 -0.53
N LYS A 59 7.30 -12.97 -0.80
CA LYS A 59 6.92 -14.39 -0.85
C LYS A 59 7.71 -15.17 -1.91
N GLN A 60 7.98 -14.57 -3.08
CA GLN A 60 8.83 -15.19 -4.10
C GLN A 60 10.27 -15.37 -3.62
N LEU A 61 10.85 -14.36 -2.98
CA LEU A 61 12.20 -14.44 -2.41
C LEU A 61 12.29 -15.51 -1.30
N SER A 62 11.30 -15.58 -0.41
CA SER A 62 11.25 -16.60 0.65
C SER A 62 11.13 -18.03 0.08
N LYS A 63 10.34 -18.23 -0.98
CA LYS A 63 10.24 -19.54 -1.67
C LYS A 63 11.57 -19.94 -2.31
N ASN A 64 12.27 -18.98 -2.91
CA ASN A 64 13.57 -19.24 -3.56
C ASN A 64 14.71 -19.52 -2.56
N GLN A 65 14.54 -19.15 -1.28
CA GLN A 65 15.45 -19.55 -0.19
C GLN A 65 15.09 -20.91 0.43
N GLY A 66 13.96 -21.51 0.01
CA GLY A 66 13.35 -22.69 0.61
C GLY A 66 13.41 -23.96 -0.23
N ASP A 67 14.50 -24.21 -0.95
CA ASP A 67 14.78 -25.50 -1.63
C ASP A 67 16.18 -26.06 -1.28
N GLY A 68 16.68 -25.72 -0.08
CA GLY A 68 18.02 -26.13 0.38
C GLY A 68 18.08 -27.03 1.62
N PHE A 69 16.95 -27.39 2.24
CA PHE A 69 16.93 -28.32 3.37
C PHE A 69 15.99 -29.48 3.08
N THR A 70 16.50 -30.46 2.34
CA THR A 70 16.01 -31.84 2.43
C THR A 70 16.30 -32.33 3.84
N THR A 71 15.28 -32.39 4.69
CA THR A 71 15.33 -33.22 5.89
C THR A 71 15.12 -34.66 5.44
N GLU A 72 16.19 -35.45 5.37
CA GLU A 72 16.03 -36.90 5.26
C GLU A 72 15.46 -37.43 6.59
N PRO A 73 14.48 -38.35 6.54
CA PRO A 73 14.00 -39.02 7.75
C PRO A 73 15.18 -39.76 8.39
N PHE A 74 15.50 -39.41 9.63
CA PHE A 74 16.46 -40.17 10.42
C PHE A 74 15.82 -41.52 10.77
N GLU A 75 16.14 -42.57 10.00
CA GLU A 75 15.77 -43.94 10.38
C GLU A 75 16.62 -44.39 11.57
N LYS A 76 15.94 -44.96 12.55
CA LYS A 76 16.48 -45.33 13.87
C LYS A 76 17.17 -46.68 13.85
#